data_AF-A0A9W8GJM2-F1
#
_entry.id   AF-A0A9W8GJM2-F1
#
_cell.length_a   1.000
_cell.length_b   1.000
_cell.length_c   1.000
_cell.angle_alpha   90.00
_cell.angle_beta   90.00
_cell.angle_gamma   90.00
#
_symmetry.space_group_name_H-M   'P 1'
#
loop_
_entity.id
_entity.type
_entity.pdbx_description
1 polymer ?
#
loop_
_entity_poly.entity_id
_entity_poly.type
_entity_poly.pdbx_seq_one_letter_code
_entity_poly.pdbx_strand_id
1 'polypeptide(L)'
;MTDMTAKNKILVLGRPKVNKEQIINSVVSQTPLDYNVETKDSDDGARITWSLNTRYYQAQLEFWVDNTETLPPSQIKHMEEWLANPDLHSEEESCSIPEDPSMAQLQEHLSEVVDAIIFAFDPTDPSSFTDILPWARFAKLHAPGVLLCVAVTADGKPVEASKDEWFEWCVANGWEWLDLTDADPDTEYTVGRLREALESNEWANMEPIRKPLNCEKPPATTAEEAPSIALQDTAAEPHEPATKSEWDGFEGVAQTLDPARIDAMHRALFSGDREDDDMAAVLDRIRSARNEISQMDQDKARTRAAELAMAVAKMLT
;
A
#
# COMPACT_ATOMS: atom_id res chain seq x y z
N MET A 1 25.62 20.17 -2.53
CA MET A 1 24.94 19.65 -3.73
C MET A 1 23.46 19.81 -3.43
N THR A 2 22.74 20.57 -4.25
CA THR A 2 21.28 20.61 -4.18
C THR A 2 20.77 19.21 -4.50
N ASP A 3 20.01 18.65 -3.56
CA ASP A 3 19.42 17.33 -3.70
C ASP A 3 18.57 17.29 -4.97
N MET A 4 18.66 16.21 -5.75
CA MET A 4 17.70 16.02 -6.84
C MET A 4 16.34 15.82 -6.17
N THR A 5 15.33 16.54 -6.62
CA THR A 5 14.02 16.65 -5.99
C THR A 5 13.37 15.29 -5.83
N ALA A 6 13.60 14.63 -4.69
CA ALA A 6 13.05 13.31 -4.43
C ALA A 6 11.52 13.38 -4.37
N LYS A 7 10.86 12.40 -4.98
CA LYS A 7 9.41 12.22 -4.92
C LYS A 7 9.04 11.66 -3.54
N ASN A 8 9.12 12.53 -2.52
CA ASN A 8 8.97 12.20 -1.09
C ASN A 8 8.02 13.17 -0.36
N LYS A 9 7.24 13.97 -1.10
CA LYS A 9 6.25 14.90 -0.54
C LYS A 9 4.87 14.26 -0.49
N ILE A 10 4.16 14.54 0.60
CA ILE A 10 2.77 14.17 0.81
C ILE A 10 1.96 15.46 0.84
N LEU A 11 1.09 15.66 -0.14
CA LEU A 11 0.26 16.87 -0.21
C LEU A 11 -1.04 16.66 0.58
N VAL A 12 -1.26 17.45 1.63
CA VAL A 12 -2.42 17.36 2.52
C VAL A 12 -3.34 18.55 2.30
N LEU A 13 -4.53 18.28 1.80
CA LEU A 13 -5.45 19.25 1.23
C LEU A 13 -6.80 19.23 1.95
N GLY A 14 -7.57 20.29 1.76
CA GLY A 14 -8.91 20.47 2.32
C GLY A 14 -9.11 21.88 2.84
N ARG A 15 -10.35 22.26 3.16
CA ARG A 15 -10.66 23.61 3.63
C ARG A 15 -9.98 23.91 4.99
N PRO A 16 -9.84 25.20 5.38
CA PRO A 16 -9.20 25.58 6.65
C PRO A 16 -9.83 24.98 7.91
N LYS A 17 -11.10 24.54 7.85
CA LYS A 17 -11.82 23.98 9.01
C LYS A 17 -11.64 22.47 9.22
N VAL A 18 -11.07 21.75 8.25
CA VAL A 18 -11.12 20.27 8.17
C VAL A 18 -10.05 19.58 9.04
N ASN A 19 -9.60 20.26 10.10
CA ASN A 19 -8.64 19.78 11.12
C ASN A 19 -7.50 18.88 10.59
N LYS A 20 -6.87 19.29 9.48
CA LYS A 20 -5.80 18.52 8.79
C LYS A 20 -4.63 18.17 9.72
N GLU A 21 -4.35 19.06 10.69
CA GLU A 21 -3.35 18.85 11.74
C GLU A 21 -3.67 17.62 12.60
N GLN A 22 -4.93 17.37 12.95
CA GLN A 22 -5.31 16.17 13.70
C GLN A 22 -5.04 14.89 12.90
N ILE A 23 -5.28 14.88 11.58
CA ILE A 23 -4.96 13.73 10.72
C ILE A 23 -3.45 13.47 10.77
N ILE A 24 -2.63 14.48 10.46
CA ILE A 24 -1.16 14.34 10.41
C ILE A 24 -0.60 13.95 11.78
N ASN A 25 -1.06 14.59 12.86
CA ASN A 25 -0.64 14.27 14.22
C ASN A 25 -1.02 12.83 14.60
N SER A 26 -2.18 12.33 14.17
CA SER A 26 -2.59 10.94 14.43
C SER A 26 -1.73 9.94 13.66
N VAL A 27 -1.34 10.27 12.42
CA VAL A 27 -0.42 9.45 11.61
C VAL A 27 0.98 9.45 12.23
N VAL A 28 1.54 10.60 12.61
CA VAL A 28 2.91 10.72 13.12
C VAL A 28 3.05 10.16 14.55
N SER A 29 2.10 10.44 15.45
CA SER A 29 2.24 10.19 16.90
C SER A 29 2.09 8.73 17.32
N GLN A 30 1.55 7.84 16.47
CA GLN A 30 1.47 6.40 16.78
C GLN A 30 2.83 5.68 16.72
N THR A 31 3.91 6.39 16.40
CA THR A 31 5.27 5.87 16.39
C THR A 31 5.89 6.01 17.79
N PRO A 32 6.31 4.92 18.46
CA PRO A 32 7.02 5.03 19.72
C PRO A 32 8.50 5.39 19.45
N LEU A 33 8.82 6.69 19.34
CA LEU A 33 10.12 7.33 19.61
C LEU A 33 10.10 8.83 19.21
N ASP A 34 10.71 9.67 20.06
CA ASP A 34 11.10 11.08 19.91
C ASP A 34 10.83 11.80 18.56
N TYR A 35 9.64 12.41 18.40
CA TYR A 35 9.38 13.43 17.37
C TYR A 35 9.49 14.84 17.93
N ASN A 36 10.35 15.66 17.31
CA ASN A 36 10.25 17.12 17.38
C ASN A 36 9.50 17.61 16.14
N VAL A 37 8.26 18.06 16.31
CA VAL A 37 7.51 18.75 15.26
C VAL A 37 8.03 20.18 15.17
N GLU A 38 8.98 20.45 14.27
CA GLU A 38 9.37 21.82 13.93
C GLU A 38 8.32 22.44 12.98
N THR A 39 7.22 22.96 13.52
CA THR A 39 6.35 23.87 12.77
C THR A 39 7.10 25.17 12.49
N LYS A 40 7.59 25.34 11.27
CA LYS A 40 8.08 26.64 10.81
C LYS A 40 6.90 27.52 10.44
N ASP A 41 6.53 28.41 11.36
CA ASP A 41 5.57 29.49 11.13
C ASP A 41 6.06 30.38 9.98
N SER A 42 5.50 30.14 8.80
CA SER A 42 5.70 30.90 7.57
C SER A 42 4.34 31.01 6.90
N ASP A 43 4.02 32.17 6.32
CA ASP A 43 2.76 32.45 5.60
C ASP A 43 2.63 31.67 4.26
N ASP A 44 3.35 30.54 4.11
CA ASP A 44 3.73 29.88 2.84
C ASP A 44 3.52 28.35 2.90
N GLY A 45 2.47 27.92 3.63
CA GLY A 45 2.09 26.52 3.85
C GLY A 45 2.87 25.84 4.98
N ALA A 46 2.18 25.05 5.81
CA ALA A 46 2.83 24.32 6.90
C ALA A 46 3.54 23.07 6.35
N ARG A 47 4.80 22.86 6.76
CA ARG A 47 5.62 21.72 6.33
C ARG A 47 6.05 20.90 7.54
N ILE A 48 5.80 19.60 7.50
CA ILE A 48 6.06 18.68 8.62
C ILE A 48 6.91 17.52 8.12
N THR A 49 8.15 17.42 8.59
CA THR A 49 9.05 16.30 8.27
C THR A 49 8.70 15.06 9.10
N TRP A 50 8.65 13.89 8.46
CA TRP A 50 8.33 12.62 9.09
C TRP A 50 9.35 11.55 8.68
N SER A 51 10.11 11.04 9.64
CA SER A 51 11.00 9.89 9.42
C SER A 51 10.18 8.61 9.49
N LEU A 52 9.94 7.99 8.33
CA LEU A 52 9.24 6.73 8.21
C LEU A 52 10.22 5.57 8.42
N ASN A 53 9.93 4.68 9.36
CA ASN A 53 10.80 3.57 9.73
C ASN A 53 9.99 2.27 9.81
N THR A 54 10.11 1.43 8.78
CA THR A 54 9.41 0.13 8.71
C THR A 54 10.32 -1.00 9.20
N ARG A 55 9.94 -2.26 8.98
CA ARG A 55 10.83 -3.41 9.22
C ARG A 55 11.87 -3.61 8.12
N TYR A 56 11.69 -2.97 6.98
CA TYR A 56 12.42 -3.25 5.73
C TYR A 56 13.25 -2.06 5.26
N TYR A 57 12.73 -0.85 5.42
CA TYR A 57 13.33 0.38 4.94
C TYR A 57 13.12 1.55 5.92
N GLN A 58 13.95 2.58 5.78
CA GLN A 58 13.75 3.92 6.33
C GLN A 58 13.58 4.92 5.19
N ALA A 59 12.76 5.95 5.38
CA ALA A 59 12.59 7.06 4.43
C ALA A 59 12.38 8.38 5.20
N GLN A 60 12.67 9.50 4.55
CA GLN A 60 12.37 10.84 5.09
C GLN A 60 11.28 11.48 4.24
N LEU A 61 10.09 11.64 4.79
CA LEU A 61 8.92 12.19 4.10
C LEU A 61 8.64 13.60 4.59
N GLU A 62 7.90 14.38 3.80
CA GLU A 62 7.52 15.75 4.17
C GLU A 62 6.07 15.99 3.79
N PHE A 63 5.22 16.21 4.79
CA PHE A 63 3.85 16.66 4.58
C PHE A 63 3.86 18.15 4.21
N TRP A 64 3.24 18.49 3.09
CA TRP A 64 2.94 19.86 2.66
C TRP A 64 1.45 20.09 2.89
N VAL A 65 1.11 20.94 3.85
CA VAL A 65 -0.27 21.20 4.26
C VAL A 65 -0.74 22.50 3.63
N ASP A 66 -1.79 22.42 2.82
CA ASP A 66 -2.37 23.56 2.13
C ASP A 66 -3.91 23.60 2.26
N ASN A 67 -4.49 24.75 1.95
CA ASN A 67 -5.92 24.99 2.02
C ASN A 67 -6.55 24.99 0.63
N THR A 68 -7.67 24.29 0.46
CA THR A 68 -8.47 24.43 -0.75
C THR A 68 -9.36 25.68 -0.68
N GLU A 69 -9.53 26.30 -1.84
CA GLU A 69 -10.52 27.35 -2.07
C GLU A 69 -11.79 26.77 -2.71
N THR A 70 -12.93 27.44 -2.50
CA THR A 70 -14.19 27.06 -3.14
C THR A 70 -14.10 27.27 -4.65
N LEU A 71 -14.35 26.20 -5.41
CA LEU A 71 -14.23 26.20 -6.86
C LEU A 71 -15.22 27.14 -7.58
N PRO A 72 -14.94 27.55 -8.83
CA PRO A 72 -15.90 28.27 -9.66
C PRO A 72 -17.23 27.51 -9.81
N PRO A 73 -18.39 28.20 -9.88
CA PRO A 73 -19.70 27.55 -9.95
C PRO A 73 -19.89 26.55 -11.09
N SER A 74 -19.14 26.67 -12.19
CA SER A 74 -19.14 25.71 -13.29
C SER A 74 -18.50 24.36 -12.93
N GLN A 75 -17.49 24.35 -12.07
CA GLN A 75 -16.86 23.11 -11.57
C GLN A 75 -17.69 22.48 -10.45
N ILE A 76 -18.25 23.30 -9.55
CA ILE A 76 -19.20 22.82 -8.53
C ILE A 76 -20.39 22.12 -9.20
N LYS A 77 -21.03 22.77 -10.17
CA LYS A 77 -22.17 22.19 -10.91
C LYS A 77 -21.80 20.89 -11.64
N HIS A 78 -20.58 20.79 -12.19
CA HIS A 78 -20.10 19.56 -12.82
C HIS A 78 -19.98 18.41 -11.80
N MET A 79 -19.50 18.69 -10.58
CA MET A 79 -19.48 17.69 -9.50
C MET A 79 -20.88 17.29 -9.05
N GLU A 80 -21.78 18.25 -8.87
CA GLU A 80 -23.19 18.00 -8.49
C GLU A 80 -23.90 17.13 -9.55
N GLU A 81 -23.66 17.37 -10.84
CA GLU A 81 -24.20 16.56 -11.94
C GLU A 81 -23.65 15.13 -11.94
N TRP A 82 -22.39 14.94 -11.55
CA TRP A 82 -21.76 13.62 -11.40
C TRP A 82 -22.36 12.85 -10.22
N LEU A 83 -22.35 13.45 -9.02
CA LEU A 83 -22.84 12.81 -7.78
C LEU A 83 -24.33 12.43 -7.89
N ALA A 84 -25.11 13.18 -8.66
CA ALA A 84 -26.51 12.84 -8.93
C ALA A 84 -26.72 11.65 -9.89
N ASN A 85 -25.71 11.21 -10.65
CA ASN A 85 -25.85 10.19 -11.70
C ASN A 85 -24.59 9.29 -11.88
N PRO A 86 -24.09 8.60 -10.83
CA PRO A 86 -22.87 7.80 -10.91
C PRO A 86 -22.91 6.75 -12.05
N ASP A 87 -24.06 6.10 -12.26
CA ASP A 87 -24.31 5.11 -13.33
C ASP A 87 -24.03 5.60 -14.76
N LEU A 88 -24.06 6.92 -15.01
CA LEU A 88 -23.83 7.47 -16.35
C LEU A 88 -22.33 7.60 -16.69
N HIS A 89 -21.46 7.55 -15.69
CA HIS A 89 -20.03 7.80 -15.86
C HIS A 89 -19.25 6.51 -16.08
N SER A 90 -19.34 5.99 -17.31
CA SER A 90 -18.46 4.91 -17.78
C SER A 90 -16.97 5.31 -17.62
N GLU A 91 -16.08 4.32 -17.47
CA GLU A 91 -14.64 4.54 -17.25
C GLU A 91 -14.03 5.53 -18.26
N GLU A 92 -14.46 5.44 -19.53
CA GLU A 92 -14.01 6.30 -20.64
C GLU A 92 -14.49 7.77 -20.53
N GLU A 93 -15.71 8.01 -20.02
CA GLU A 93 -16.26 9.39 -19.88
C GLU A 93 -15.86 10.08 -18.55
N SER A 94 -15.27 9.35 -17.61
CA SER A 94 -14.71 9.90 -16.36
C SER A 94 -13.59 10.94 -16.56
N CYS A 95 -13.11 11.12 -17.79
CA CYS A 95 -11.93 11.90 -18.15
C CYS A 95 -12.16 13.41 -18.36
N SER A 96 -13.40 13.91 -18.33
CA SER A 96 -13.71 15.31 -18.68
C SER A 96 -13.57 16.35 -17.55
N ILE A 97 -12.66 16.11 -16.58
CA ILE A 97 -12.46 17.05 -15.45
C ILE A 97 -11.97 18.41 -15.98
N PRO A 98 -12.73 19.51 -15.76
CA PRO A 98 -12.43 20.81 -16.36
C PRO A 98 -11.01 21.30 -16.09
N GLU A 99 -10.34 21.81 -17.12
CA GLU A 99 -9.01 22.38 -16.97
C GLU A 99 -9.09 23.75 -16.28
N ASP A 100 -8.26 23.97 -15.26
CA ASP A 100 -7.92 25.32 -14.82
C ASP A 100 -6.50 25.67 -15.32
N PRO A 101 -6.35 26.57 -16.30
CA PRO A 101 -5.06 26.97 -16.82
C PRO A 101 -4.12 27.61 -15.79
N SER A 102 -4.64 28.15 -14.68
CA SER A 102 -3.84 28.74 -13.61
C SER A 102 -3.12 27.66 -12.78
N MET A 103 -3.72 26.48 -12.63
CA MET A 103 -3.17 25.36 -11.86
C MET A 103 -2.14 24.55 -12.64
N ALA A 104 -2.16 24.58 -13.99
CA ALA A 104 -1.34 23.69 -14.82
C ALA A 104 0.17 23.75 -14.52
N GLN A 105 0.75 24.94 -14.38
CA GLN A 105 2.18 25.10 -14.05
C GLN A 105 2.51 24.64 -12.63
N LEU A 106 1.61 24.87 -11.67
CA LEU A 106 1.78 24.40 -10.29
C LEU A 106 1.73 22.88 -10.24
N GLN A 107 0.77 22.26 -10.95
CA GLN A 107 0.62 20.81 -11.05
C GLN A 107 1.86 20.15 -11.67
N GLU A 108 2.44 20.73 -12.73
CA GLU A 108 3.69 20.24 -13.31
C GLU A 108 4.83 20.20 -12.27
N HIS A 109 5.07 21.29 -11.53
CA HIS A 109 6.10 21.33 -10.48
C HIS A 109 5.79 20.40 -9.29
N LEU A 110 4.53 20.29 -8.88
CA LEU A 110 4.13 19.37 -7.81
C LEU A 110 4.36 17.91 -8.21
N SER A 111 4.18 17.56 -9.49
CA SER A 111 4.35 16.17 -9.97
C SER A 111 5.79 15.64 -9.87
N GLU A 112 6.79 16.53 -9.86
CA GLU A 112 8.19 16.16 -9.66
C GLU A 112 8.49 15.69 -8.22
N VAL A 113 7.68 16.09 -7.24
CA VAL A 113 8.00 15.95 -5.79
C VAL A 113 6.93 15.26 -4.97
N VAL A 114 5.65 15.38 -5.34
CA VAL A 114 4.50 14.80 -4.64
C VAL A 114 4.23 13.40 -5.16
N ASP A 115 4.32 12.41 -4.28
CA ASP A 115 3.95 11.01 -4.59
C ASP A 115 2.73 10.51 -3.81
N ALA A 116 2.19 11.32 -2.91
CA ALA A 116 0.98 11.00 -2.17
C ALA A 116 0.09 12.23 -2.01
N ILE A 117 -1.22 12.06 -2.14
CA ILE A 117 -2.22 13.08 -1.83
C ILE A 117 -3.17 12.55 -0.76
N ILE A 118 -3.38 13.36 0.26
CA ILE A 118 -4.42 13.19 1.28
C ILE A 118 -5.37 14.38 1.14
N PHE A 119 -6.52 14.15 0.50
CA PHE A 119 -7.59 15.14 0.42
C PHE A 119 -8.56 14.90 1.58
N ALA A 120 -8.66 15.87 2.49
CA ALA A 120 -9.60 15.82 3.61
C ALA A 120 -10.80 16.76 3.36
N PHE A 121 -12.01 16.29 3.66
CA PHE A 121 -13.23 17.12 3.61
C PHE A 121 -14.12 16.87 4.83
N ASP A 122 -15.07 17.77 5.07
CA ASP A 122 -16.02 17.68 6.19
C ASP A 122 -17.40 17.25 5.65
N PRO A 123 -17.89 16.04 5.94
CA PRO A 123 -19.22 15.59 5.50
C PRO A 123 -20.40 16.41 6.04
N THR A 124 -20.19 17.27 7.05
CA THR A 124 -21.20 18.25 7.50
C THR A 124 -21.28 19.50 6.61
N ASP A 125 -20.27 19.72 5.76
CA ASP A 125 -20.26 20.65 4.63
C ASP A 125 -19.95 19.89 3.33
N PRO A 126 -20.94 19.19 2.71
CA PRO A 126 -20.75 18.45 1.46
C PRO A 126 -20.10 19.27 0.33
N SER A 127 -20.27 20.59 0.33
CA SER A 127 -19.63 21.45 -0.67
C SER A 127 -18.09 21.42 -0.57
N SER A 128 -17.53 21.03 0.58
CA SER A 128 -16.09 20.83 0.78
C SER A 128 -15.51 19.64 0.01
N PHE A 129 -16.32 18.64 -0.32
CA PHE A 129 -15.89 17.53 -1.19
C PHE A 129 -15.57 18.00 -2.61
N THR A 130 -16.33 18.98 -3.13
CA THR A 130 -16.18 19.45 -4.53
C THR A 130 -14.78 19.99 -4.84
N ASP A 131 -14.09 20.51 -3.83
CA ASP A 131 -12.71 21.02 -3.89
C ASP A 131 -11.68 19.96 -4.35
N ILE A 132 -12.04 18.67 -4.41
CA ILE A 132 -11.17 17.58 -4.90
C ILE A 132 -10.90 17.65 -6.41
N LEU A 133 -11.77 18.28 -7.22
CA LEU A 133 -11.70 18.19 -8.69
C LEU A 133 -10.33 18.53 -9.32
N PRO A 134 -9.64 19.64 -8.95
CA PRO A 134 -8.32 19.95 -9.53
C PRO A 134 -7.28 18.87 -9.21
N TRP A 135 -7.42 18.23 -8.04
CA TRP A 135 -6.52 17.19 -7.54
C TRP A 135 -6.83 15.81 -8.13
N ALA A 136 -8.11 15.54 -8.40
CA ALA A 136 -8.55 14.38 -9.18
C ALA A 136 -7.98 14.42 -10.61
N ARG A 137 -7.94 15.60 -11.23
CA ARG A 137 -7.27 15.83 -12.51
C ARG A 137 -5.76 15.64 -12.43
N PHE A 138 -5.11 16.21 -11.41
CA PHE A 138 -3.68 15.99 -11.14
C PHE A 138 -3.38 14.49 -11.01
N ALA A 139 -4.20 13.77 -10.24
CA ALA A 139 -4.05 12.33 -10.01
C ALA A 139 -4.10 11.53 -11.32
N LYS A 140 -5.08 11.79 -12.20
CA LYS A 140 -5.18 11.14 -13.52
C LYS A 140 -4.02 11.49 -14.46
N LEU A 141 -3.43 12.68 -14.34
CA LEU A 141 -2.34 13.13 -15.21
C LEU A 141 -0.95 12.66 -14.75
N HIS A 142 -0.71 12.60 -13.43
CA HIS A 142 0.62 12.41 -12.85
C HIS A 142 0.79 11.12 -12.02
N ALA A 143 -0.29 10.37 -11.79
CA ALA A 143 -0.30 9.06 -11.11
C ALA A 143 0.62 8.99 -9.86
N PRO A 144 0.35 9.80 -8.81
CA PRO A 144 1.02 9.62 -7.52
C PRO A 144 0.72 8.22 -6.95
N GLY A 145 1.69 7.60 -6.26
CA GLY A 145 1.55 6.26 -5.70
C GLY A 145 0.43 6.10 -4.65
N VAL A 146 0.03 7.17 -3.97
CA VAL A 146 -1.04 7.15 -2.95
C VAL A 146 -2.07 8.27 -3.18
N LEU A 147 -3.36 7.89 -3.16
CA LEU A 147 -4.51 8.79 -3.31
C LEU A 147 -5.55 8.48 -2.24
N LEU A 148 -5.65 9.33 -1.22
CA LEU A 148 -6.53 9.11 -0.06
C LEU A 148 -7.56 10.24 0.03
N CYS A 149 -8.85 9.88 0.02
CA CYS A 149 -9.95 10.79 0.32
C CYS A 149 -10.44 10.52 1.75
N VAL A 150 -10.37 11.52 2.61
CA VAL A 150 -10.58 11.40 4.06
C VAL A 150 -11.77 12.24 4.50
N ALA A 151 -12.84 11.57 4.91
CA ALA A 151 -13.96 12.21 5.61
C ALA A 151 -13.58 12.45 7.07
N VAL A 152 -13.65 13.70 7.54
CA VAL A 152 -13.37 14.06 8.95
C VAL A 152 -14.26 15.22 9.40
N THR A 153 -14.87 15.13 10.59
CA THR A 153 -15.64 16.25 11.16
C THR A 153 -14.80 17.02 12.18
N ALA A 154 -14.82 18.35 12.12
CA ALA A 154 -14.10 19.19 13.08
C ALA A 154 -14.57 18.98 14.54
N ASP A 155 -15.84 18.63 14.73
CA ASP A 155 -16.48 18.40 16.03
C ASP A 155 -16.41 16.94 16.52
N GLY A 156 -15.86 16.00 15.73
CA GLY A 156 -15.90 14.56 16.03
C GLY A 156 -17.33 13.99 16.13
N LYS A 157 -18.29 14.61 15.43
CA LYS A 157 -19.69 14.17 15.38
C LYS A 157 -19.87 13.14 14.26
N PRO A 158 -20.58 12.03 14.50
CA PRO A 158 -20.98 11.12 13.43
C PRO A 158 -21.95 11.83 12.49
N VAL A 159 -21.83 11.54 11.20
CA VAL A 159 -22.69 12.11 10.15
C VAL A 159 -23.66 11.04 9.68
N GLU A 160 -24.96 11.26 9.91
CA GLU A 160 -26.05 10.33 9.57
C GLU A 160 -26.47 10.39 8.08
N ALA A 161 -25.85 11.26 7.26
CA ALA A 161 -26.08 11.29 5.82
C ALA A 161 -25.48 10.03 5.17
N SER A 162 -26.09 9.58 4.06
CA SER A 162 -25.45 8.58 3.19
C SER A 162 -24.11 9.12 2.69
N LYS A 163 -23.10 8.26 2.71
CA LYS A 163 -21.72 8.54 2.27
C LYS A 163 -21.40 7.82 0.95
N ASP A 164 -22.39 7.10 0.42
CA ASP A 164 -22.26 6.18 -0.72
C ASP A 164 -21.83 6.95 -1.98
N GLU A 165 -22.39 8.15 -2.20
CA GLU A 165 -22.04 9.01 -3.34
C GLU A 165 -20.54 9.40 -3.38
N TRP A 166 -19.91 9.64 -2.23
CA TRP A 166 -18.50 9.99 -2.16
C TRP A 166 -17.60 8.76 -2.25
N PHE A 167 -18.03 7.64 -1.65
CA PHE A 167 -17.34 6.35 -1.77
C PHE A 167 -17.29 5.89 -3.24
N GLU A 168 -18.44 5.87 -3.93
CA GLU A 168 -18.54 5.53 -5.35
C GLU A 168 -17.71 6.48 -6.22
N TRP A 169 -17.75 7.79 -5.95
CA TRP A 169 -16.89 8.76 -6.64
C TRP A 169 -15.41 8.45 -6.46
N CYS A 170 -14.98 8.12 -5.24
CA CYS A 170 -13.57 7.85 -4.95
C CYS A 170 -13.08 6.60 -5.70
N VAL A 171 -13.82 5.50 -5.59
CA VAL A 171 -13.52 4.24 -6.29
C VAL A 171 -13.47 4.47 -7.82
N ALA A 172 -14.44 5.16 -8.39
CA ALA A 172 -14.50 5.46 -9.82
C ALA A 172 -13.38 6.38 -10.34
N ASN A 173 -12.68 7.10 -9.46
CA ASN A 173 -11.57 7.99 -9.80
C ASN A 173 -10.21 7.51 -9.29
N GLY A 174 -10.11 6.29 -8.75
CA GLY A 174 -8.86 5.71 -8.26
C GLY A 174 -8.38 6.27 -6.91
N TRP A 175 -9.28 6.87 -6.13
CA TRP A 175 -9.02 7.31 -4.76
C TRP A 175 -9.47 6.24 -3.77
N GLU A 176 -8.64 5.96 -2.77
CA GLU A 176 -9.03 5.15 -1.63
C GLU A 176 -9.80 6.02 -0.63
N TRP A 177 -10.98 5.53 -0.23
CA TRP A 177 -11.89 6.20 0.70
C TRP A 177 -11.57 5.81 2.16
N LEU A 178 -11.46 6.81 3.05
CA LEU A 178 -11.28 6.64 4.48
C LEU A 178 -12.28 7.50 5.25
N ASP A 179 -13.01 6.88 6.18
CA ASP A 179 -14.00 7.56 7.01
C ASP A 179 -13.56 7.65 8.47
N LEU A 180 -13.01 8.81 8.85
CA LEU A 180 -12.62 9.12 10.22
C LEU A 180 -13.77 9.77 11.02
N THR A 181 -15.00 9.75 10.49
CA THR A 181 -16.21 10.23 11.19
C THR A 181 -16.99 9.11 11.87
N ASP A 182 -16.74 7.86 11.49
CA ASP A 182 -17.32 6.71 12.18
C ASP A 182 -16.60 6.47 13.52
N ALA A 183 -17.38 6.04 14.51
CA ALA A 183 -16.92 5.73 15.85
C ALA A 183 -16.79 4.21 16.09
N ASP A 184 -17.16 3.38 15.11
CA ASP A 184 -17.03 1.92 15.22
C ASP A 184 -15.53 1.50 15.20
N PRO A 185 -15.02 0.87 16.28
CA PRO A 185 -13.63 0.44 16.35
C PRO A 185 -13.29 -0.75 15.45
N ASP A 186 -14.30 -1.46 14.91
CA ASP A 186 -14.12 -2.61 14.03
C ASP A 186 -14.13 -2.22 12.54
N THR A 187 -14.44 -0.97 12.17
CA THR A 187 -14.29 -0.49 10.78
C THR A 187 -12.82 -0.36 10.38
N GLU A 188 -12.44 -1.00 9.27
CA GLU A 188 -11.08 -1.04 8.73
C GLU A 188 -10.53 0.37 8.31
N TYR A 189 -11.43 1.34 8.13
CA TYR A 189 -11.19 2.72 7.66
C TYR A 189 -10.53 3.67 8.68
N THR A 190 -9.60 3.17 9.50
CA THR A 190 -8.95 3.96 10.56
C THR A 190 -7.73 4.75 10.09
N VAL A 191 -7.20 5.61 10.97
CA VAL A 191 -5.84 6.19 10.87
C VAL A 191 -4.76 5.12 10.62
N GLY A 192 -4.97 3.88 11.08
CA GLY A 192 -4.07 2.75 10.82
C GLY A 192 -3.97 2.42 9.34
N ARG A 193 -5.09 2.48 8.59
CA ARG A 193 -5.12 2.23 7.14
C ARG A 193 -4.48 3.36 6.35
N LEU A 194 -4.70 4.62 6.76
CA LEU A 194 -3.98 5.78 6.23
C LEU A 194 -2.45 5.60 6.36
N ARG A 195 -1.99 5.22 7.57
CA ARG A 195 -0.59 4.91 7.84
C ARG A 195 -0.08 3.75 6.99
N GLU A 196 -0.85 2.67 6.87
CA GLU A 196 -0.47 1.49 6.07
C GLU A 196 -0.28 1.86 4.58
N ALA A 197 -1.17 2.66 4.00
CA ALA A 197 -1.02 3.16 2.63
C ALA A 197 0.32 3.91 2.44
N LEU A 198 0.69 4.78 3.39
CA LEU A 198 1.99 5.48 3.37
C LEU A 198 3.19 4.57 3.68
N GLU A 199 3.04 3.57 4.54
CA GLU A 199 4.06 2.57 4.88
C GLU A 199 4.30 1.53 3.76
N SER A 200 3.32 1.35 2.87
CA SER A 200 3.37 0.42 1.73
C SER A 200 3.85 1.05 0.42
N ASN A 201 3.81 2.38 0.28
CA ASN A 201 4.24 3.09 -0.93
C ASN A 201 5.76 3.02 -1.20
N GLU A 202 6.18 3.05 -2.47
CA GLU A 202 7.58 3.00 -2.92
C GLU A 202 8.23 4.40 -3.03
N TRP A 203 8.67 4.96 -1.90
CA TRP A 203 9.26 6.30 -1.85
C TRP A 203 10.63 6.41 -2.54
N ALA A 204 10.83 7.50 -3.29
CA ALA A 204 12.06 7.75 -4.06
C ALA A 204 13.36 7.82 -3.23
N ASN A 205 13.27 8.01 -1.92
CA ASN A 205 14.39 8.08 -0.98
C ASN A 205 14.42 6.95 0.07
N MET A 206 13.83 5.79 -0.25
CA MET A 206 13.95 4.59 0.56
C MET A 206 15.41 4.13 0.73
N GLU A 207 15.82 3.90 1.97
CA GLU A 207 17.07 3.20 2.30
C GLU A 207 16.75 1.87 3.01
N PRO A 208 17.26 0.72 2.55
CA PRO A 208 17.00 -0.56 3.19
C PRO A 208 17.68 -0.64 4.57
N ILE A 209 16.97 -1.12 5.59
CA ILE A 209 17.51 -1.24 6.95
C ILE A 209 18.56 -2.35 6.99
N ARG A 210 19.83 -1.94 6.92
CA ARG A 210 20.97 -2.83 7.14
C ARG A 210 21.09 -3.13 8.63
N LYS A 211 20.45 -4.21 9.10
CA LYS A 211 20.76 -4.79 10.41
C LYS A 211 22.28 -4.99 10.49
N PRO A 212 22.98 -4.43 11.49
CA PRO A 212 24.40 -4.74 11.66
C PRO A 212 24.53 -6.24 11.94
N LEU A 213 25.40 -6.90 11.18
CA LEU A 213 25.81 -8.30 11.39
C LEU A 213 26.70 -8.41 12.64
N ASN A 214 26.16 -8.05 13.80
CA ASN A 214 26.80 -8.26 15.08
C ASN A 214 25.96 -9.25 15.90
N CYS A 215 26.06 -10.52 15.50
CA CYS A 215 25.58 -11.64 16.29
C CYS A 215 26.56 -11.87 17.45
N GLU A 216 26.53 -10.98 18.45
CA GLU A 216 27.23 -11.21 19.71
C GLU A 216 26.58 -12.41 20.40
N LYS A 217 27.28 -13.55 20.36
CA LYS A 217 26.91 -14.74 21.14
C LYS A 217 26.81 -14.33 22.61
N PRO A 218 25.65 -14.50 23.27
CA PRO A 218 25.60 -14.32 24.72
C PRO A 218 26.52 -15.37 25.37
N PRO A 219 27.34 -15.00 26.36
CA PRO A 219 28.17 -15.95 27.09
C PRO A 219 27.27 -16.88 27.91
N ALA A 220 27.46 -18.19 27.73
CA ALA A 220 26.66 -19.22 28.40
C ALA A 220 26.87 -19.20 29.92
N THR A 221 25.79 -18.97 30.69
CA THR A 221 25.78 -19.24 32.14
C THR A 221 24.41 -19.70 32.64
N THR A 222 24.33 -21.00 32.98
CA THR A 222 23.51 -21.63 34.04
C THR A 222 22.04 -21.23 34.26
N ALA A 223 21.15 -22.05 33.70
CA ALA A 223 20.09 -22.84 34.38
C ALA A 223 19.25 -22.24 35.53
N GLU A 224 17.92 -22.23 35.33
CA GLU A 224 16.93 -22.60 36.36
C GLU A 224 15.64 -23.20 35.72
N GLU A 225 14.87 -23.97 36.51
CA GLU A 225 13.74 -24.84 36.11
C GLU A 225 12.39 -24.32 36.66
N ALA A 226 11.18 -24.60 36.17
CA ALA A 226 10.58 -25.32 35.02
C ALA A 226 9.05 -24.93 35.00
N PRO A 227 8.07 -25.55 34.25
CA PRO A 227 8.09 -26.65 33.27
C PRO A 227 7.32 -26.38 31.95
N SER A 228 7.29 -27.41 31.09
CA SER A 228 6.78 -27.41 29.71
C SER A 228 5.29 -27.72 29.53
N ILE A 229 4.69 -27.16 28.46
CA ILE A 229 3.60 -27.79 27.70
C ILE A 229 4.16 -28.12 26.31
N ALA A 230 4.04 -29.37 25.89
CA ALA A 230 4.72 -29.88 24.70
C ALA A 230 3.81 -29.93 23.47
N LEU A 231 4.29 -29.34 22.39
CA LEU A 231 3.95 -29.72 21.01
C LEU A 231 5.28 -30.01 20.31
N GLN A 232 5.49 -31.28 19.93
CA GLN A 232 6.71 -31.75 19.30
C GLN A 232 6.62 -31.54 17.78
N ASP A 233 7.18 -30.44 17.28
CA ASP A 233 7.66 -30.39 15.90
C ASP A 233 9.16 -30.72 15.91
N THR A 234 9.54 -31.76 15.17
CA THR A 234 10.93 -32.18 15.03
C THR A 234 11.68 -31.20 14.15
N ALA A 235 12.68 -30.52 14.72
CA ALA A 235 13.49 -29.54 14.02
C ALA A 235 14.20 -30.14 12.80
N ALA A 236 13.96 -29.54 11.62
CA ALA A 236 14.95 -29.51 10.55
C ALA A 236 15.96 -28.38 10.84
N GLU A 237 17.21 -28.55 10.45
CA GLU A 237 18.28 -27.59 10.76
C GLU A 237 18.06 -26.23 10.04
N PRO A 238 18.46 -25.11 10.67
CA PRO A 238 18.36 -23.79 10.06
C PRO A 238 19.43 -23.64 8.96
N HIS A 239 19.04 -23.86 7.71
CA HIS A 239 19.88 -23.55 6.56
C HIS A 239 20.21 -22.05 6.49
N GLU A 240 21.47 -21.74 6.22
CA GLU A 240 21.99 -20.39 6.05
C GLU A 240 21.27 -19.63 4.91
N PRO A 241 21.19 -18.28 4.96
CA PRO A 241 20.59 -17.51 3.88
C PRO A 241 21.38 -17.68 2.58
N ALA A 242 20.70 -18.16 1.55
CA ALA A 242 21.23 -18.47 0.23
C ALA A 242 22.16 -17.36 -0.30
N THR A 243 23.44 -17.69 -0.47
CA THR A 243 24.38 -16.78 -1.14
C THR A 243 24.04 -16.72 -2.63
N LYS A 244 24.47 -15.65 -3.31
CA LYS A 244 24.18 -15.40 -4.73
C LYS A 244 24.56 -16.56 -5.67
N SER A 245 25.44 -17.46 -5.23
CA SER A 245 25.87 -18.68 -5.92
C SER A 245 24.79 -19.77 -6.02
N GLU A 246 23.72 -19.76 -5.22
CA GLU A 246 22.67 -20.80 -5.31
C GLU A 246 21.69 -20.57 -6.47
N TRP A 247 21.50 -19.31 -6.90
CA TRP A 247 20.66 -18.98 -8.06
C TRP A 247 21.28 -19.47 -9.37
N ASP A 248 22.60 -19.39 -9.52
CA ASP A 248 23.34 -19.99 -10.64
C ASP A 248 23.11 -21.52 -10.72
N GLY A 249 22.91 -22.17 -9.57
CA GLY A 249 22.54 -23.58 -9.50
C GLY A 249 21.12 -23.87 -9.99
N PHE A 250 20.17 -22.96 -9.76
CA PHE A 250 18.78 -23.13 -10.18
C PHE A 250 18.61 -22.98 -11.71
N GLU A 251 19.29 -22.01 -12.32
CA GLU A 251 19.37 -21.84 -13.78
C GLU A 251 19.94 -23.10 -14.46
N GLY A 252 21.01 -23.67 -13.88
CA GLY A 252 21.60 -24.92 -14.36
C GLY A 252 20.66 -26.13 -14.23
N VAL A 253 19.89 -26.22 -13.13
CA VAL A 253 18.88 -27.28 -12.97
C VAL A 253 17.75 -27.12 -14.00
N ALA A 254 17.24 -25.91 -14.22
CA ALA A 254 16.18 -25.63 -15.19
C ALA A 254 16.51 -26.12 -16.61
N GLN A 255 17.76 -25.95 -17.05
CA GLN A 255 18.25 -26.45 -18.35
C GLN A 255 18.35 -27.98 -18.45
N THR A 256 18.31 -28.71 -17.32
CA THR A 256 18.34 -30.18 -17.28
C THR A 256 16.96 -30.82 -17.10
N LEU A 257 15.90 -30.04 -16.94
CA LEU A 257 14.55 -30.58 -16.76
C LEU A 257 13.98 -31.13 -18.07
N ASP A 258 13.37 -32.31 -17.99
CA ASP A 258 12.65 -32.92 -19.10
C ASP A 258 11.26 -32.26 -19.26
N PRO A 259 10.97 -31.60 -20.41
CA PRO A 259 9.67 -30.99 -20.65
C PRO A 259 8.51 -31.98 -20.53
N ALA A 260 8.70 -33.26 -20.89
CA ALA A 260 7.65 -34.28 -20.80
C ALA A 260 7.28 -34.59 -19.34
N ARG A 261 8.22 -34.46 -18.40
CA ARG A 261 7.97 -34.61 -16.96
C ARG A 261 7.24 -33.41 -16.38
N ILE A 262 7.57 -32.19 -16.82
CA ILE A 262 6.84 -30.96 -16.46
C ILE A 262 5.39 -31.07 -16.98
N ASP A 263 5.17 -31.49 -18.22
CA ASP A 263 3.83 -31.65 -18.81
C ASP A 263 3.01 -32.80 -18.19
N ALA A 264 3.68 -33.84 -17.70
CA ALA A 264 3.03 -34.89 -16.91
C ALA A 264 2.58 -34.36 -15.53
N MET A 265 3.41 -33.58 -14.85
CA MET A 265 3.07 -33.02 -13.54
C MET A 265 2.03 -31.89 -13.62
N HIS A 266 2.12 -31.00 -14.60
CA HIS A 266 1.07 -30.01 -14.89
C HIS A 266 -0.29 -30.71 -15.09
N ARG A 267 -0.35 -31.78 -15.89
CA ARG A 267 -1.58 -32.57 -16.01
C ARG A 267 -2.00 -33.22 -14.69
N ALA A 268 -1.08 -33.82 -13.93
CA ALA A 268 -1.42 -34.44 -12.65
C ALA A 268 -1.99 -33.43 -11.61
N LEU A 269 -1.55 -32.17 -11.67
CA LEU A 269 -2.07 -31.09 -10.82
C LEU A 269 -3.42 -30.56 -11.32
N PHE A 270 -3.56 -30.33 -12.64
CA PHE A 270 -4.62 -29.48 -13.23
C PHE A 270 -5.56 -30.17 -14.23
N SER A 271 -5.52 -31.51 -14.40
CA SER A 271 -6.45 -32.24 -15.29
C SER A 271 -7.74 -32.72 -14.61
N GLY A 272 -8.22 -31.98 -13.60
CA GLY A 272 -9.58 -32.13 -13.09
C GLY A 272 -10.62 -31.65 -14.10
N ASP A 273 -11.81 -32.25 -14.09
CA ASP A 273 -12.96 -31.69 -14.81
C ASP A 273 -13.38 -30.39 -14.10
N ARG A 274 -13.47 -29.31 -14.87
CA ARG A 274 -13.58 -27.93 -14.37
C ARG A 274 -14.98 -27.63 -13.78
N GLU A 275 -15.18 -28.00 -12.54
CA GLU A 275 -16.24 -27.47 -11.67
C GLU A 275 -15.61 -26.67 -10.51
N ASP A 276 -16.30 -25.64 -10.02
CA ASP A 276 -15.67 -24.50 -9.30
C ASP A 276 -15.04 -24.81 -7.92
N ASP A 277 -15.16 -26.04 -7.41
CA ASP A 277 -14.51 -26.51 -6.16
C ASP A 277 -13.01 -26.92 -6.33
N ASP A 278 -12.50 -26.96 -7.56
CA ASP A 278 -11.22 -27.64 -7.89
C ASP A 278 -9.96 -26.97 -7.29
N MET A 279 -9.99 -25.67 -6.94
CA MET A 279 -8.81 -24.95 -6.44
C MET A 279 -8.32 -25.49 -5.08
N ALA A 280 -9.22 -25.91 -4.19
CA ALA A 280 -8.85 -26.53 -2.92
C ALA A 280 -8.13 -27.87 -3.16
N ALA A 281 -8.62 -28.68 -4.10
CA ALA A 281 -8.01 -29.94 -4.49
C ALA A 281 -6.63 -29.74 -5.13
N VAL A 282 -6.45 -28.69 -5.95
CA VAL A 282 -5.15 -28.29 -6.50
C VAL A 282 -4.16 -27.94 -5.38
N LEU A 283 -4.56 -27.13 -4.40
CA LEU A 283 -3.68 -26.76 -3.27
C LEU A 283 -3.25 -27.97 -2.44
N ASP A 284 -4.14 -28.93 -2.21
CA ASP A 284 -3.78 -30.17 -1.51
C ASP A 284 -2.88 -31.10 -2.34
N ARG A 285 -3.05 -31.16 -3.67
CA ARG A 285 -2.10 -31.83 -4.58
C ARG A 285 -0.70 -31.19 -4.49
N ILE A 286 -0.61 -29.85 -4.49
CA ILE A 286 0.66 -29.10 -4.33
C ILE A 286 1.30 -29.37 -2.95
N ARG A 287 0.51 -29.34 -1.87
CA ARG A 287 0.98 -29.68 -0.51
C ARG A 287 1.51 -31.11 -0.42
N SER A 288 0.83 -32.06 -1.06
CA SER A 288 1.28 -33.46 -1.15
C SER A 288 2.62 -33.56 -1.90
N ALA A 289 2.75 -32.91 -3.06
CA ALA A 289 3.99 -32.90 -3.83
C ALA A 289 5.16 -32.27 -3.04
N ARG A 290 4.91 -31.17 -2.32
CA ARG A 290 5.90 -30.54 -1.40
C ARG A 290 6.36 -31.50 -0.30
N ASN A 291 5.42 -32.26 0.28
CA ASN A 291 5.75 -33.22 1.34
C ASN A 291 6.52 -34.45 0.80
N GLU A 292 6.28 -34.86 -0.45
CA GLU A 292 7.12 -35.88 -1.13
C GLU A 292 8.55 -35.35 -1.34
N ILE A 293 8.68 -34.11 -1.84
CA ILE A 293 9.97 -33.44 -2.05
C ILE A 293 10.79 -33.35 -0.75
N SER A 294 10.15 -33.06 0.39
CA SER A 294 10.84 -32.99 1.69
C SER A 294 11.39 -34.32 2.21
N GLN A 295 11.02 -35.44 1.59
CA GLN A 295 11.54 -36.78 1.93
C GLN A 295 12.63 -37.28 0.96
N MET A 296 12.99 -36.48 -0.05
CA MET A 296 14.01 -36.85 -1.05
C MET A 296 15.42 -36.37 -0.68
N ASP A 297 16.43 -37.07 -1.21
CA ASP A 297 17.82 -36.61 -1.20
C ASP A 297 17.93 -35.20 -1.83
N GLN A 298 18.79 -34.34 -1.28
CA GLN A 298 18.87 -32.91 -1.60
C GLN A 298 18.92 -32.59 -3.10
N ASP A 299 19.69 -33.34 -3.88
CA ASP A 299 19.79 -33.14 -5.35
C ASP A 299 18.49 -33.50 -6.08
N LYS A 300 17.83 -34.60 -5.68
CA LYS A 300 16.53 -35.01 -6.24
C LYS A 300 15.42 -34.07 -5.82
N ALA A 301 15.45 -33.60 -4.57
CA ALA A 301 14.53 -32.60 -4.03
C ALA A 301 14.61 -31.29 -4.83
N ARG A 302 15.82 -30.81 -5.13
CA ARG A 302 16.07 -29.63 -5.98
C ARG A 302 15.50 -29.82 -7.39
N THR A 303 15.76 -30.95 -8.06
CA THR A 303 15.17 -31.23 -9.38
C THR A 303 13.64 -31.26 -9.34
N ARG A 304 13.04 -31.99 -8.37
CA ARG A 304 11.57 -32.08 -8.25
C ARG A 304 10.91 -30.76 -7.89
N ALA A 305 11.53 -29.94 -7.04
CA ALA A 305 11.04 -28.59 -6.74
C ALA A 305 11.04 -27.69 -7.98
N ALA A 306 12.09 -27.76 -8.80
CA ALA A 306 12.15 -27.03 -10.06
C ALA A 306 11.10 -27.52 -11.08
N GLU A 307 10.89 -28.84 -11.21
CA GLU A 307 9.79 -29.39 -12.01
C GLU A 307 8.42 -28.89 -11.54
N LEU A 308 8.19 -28.84 -10.22
CA LEU A 308 6.92 -28.40 -9.62
C LEU A 308 6.68 -26.90 -9.84
N ALA A 309 7.71 -26.07 -9.65
CA ALA A 309 7.64 -24.64 -9.91
C ALA A 309 7.33 -24.34 -11.39
N MET A 310 8.00 -25.04 -12.32
CA MET A 310 7.73 -24.89 -13.76
C MET A 310 6.35 -25.40 -14.16
N ALA A 311 5.84 -26.45 -13.51
CA ALA A 311 4.48 -26.94 -13.73
C ALA A 311 3.42 -25.94 -13.25
N VAL A 312 3.62 -25.28 -12.10
CA VAL A 312 2.71 -24.23 -11.61
C VAL A 312 2.81 -22.95 -12.47
N ALA A 313 4.01 -22.55 -12.88
CA ALA A 313 4.22 -21.35 -13.71
C ALA A 313 3.47 -21.41 -15.05
N LYS A 314 3.34 -22.60 -15.66
CA LYS A 314 2.55 -22.82 -16.88
C LYS A 314 1.04 -22.55 -16.74
N MET A 315 0.52 -22.40 -15.52
CA MET A 315 -0.87 -21.98 -15.29
C MET A 315 -1.06 -20.46 -15.49
N LEU A 316 0.01 -19.68 -15.34
CA LEU A 316 -0.01 -18.21 -15.37
C LEU A 316 0.30 -17.62 -16.76
N THR A 317 0.42 -18.47 -17.79
CA THR A 317 0.82 -18.15 -19.17
C THR A 317 -0.16 -18.69 -20.19
#